data_AF-A0A950WY02-F1
#
_entry.id   AF-A0A950WY02-F1
#
_cell.length_a   1.000
_cell.length_b   1.000
_cell.length_c   1.000
_cell.angle_alpha   90.00
_cell.angle_beta   90.00
_cell.angle_gamma   90.00
#
_symmetry.space_group_name_H-M   'P 1'
#
loop_
_entity.id
_entity.type
_entity.pdbx_description
1 polymer ?
#
loop_
_entity_poly.entity_id
_entity_poly.type
_entity_poly.pdbx_seq_one_letter_code
_entity_poly.pdbx_strand_id
1 'polypeptide(L)'
;TQAFTLTVEAAPAFTSAKTATFVVGQVGTFTVKASGTPKPTITMTGTAPSGVTFTDNADGTGTLTGTPAPGQGGVAALTFTASNGMAPQATQSFTLTVNEAPTITSADNATFTIGDSGTFTVSAAGYPRPALSKPTGTLPAGVTFNAATGILSGTPASGTTGVRQLTFKATNGAGSFTQTFTLTVASAVKPVLKGLLDRQGRPDDANLAQLDGWVVRVDWAALQPTPFGPIDTNNAIDQAIAQVRTLAPQYTMHLKVRVLAGTSAPDWAKQLDGGPIQLDSSAGDSIGLFWSTDFASAYADLQSKLAALYDDTPEISQVEITQCTIWTGEPFLRDAGTPQTVSALLAFGYTAEADSTCQQQEVDAHQVWAHTRSGLAFNPYQHIYPDGSSSTDEPFTESMMTYCRSSLGLRCVLANNSIRSTPQGPSYTDMYNAMQANGRPMAFQTAAPDRIGDWYQALSFAVQLGANSIELARDYPTYDPTQLESIRQQLLS
;
A
#
# COMPACT_ATOMS: atom_id res chain seq x y z
N THR A 1 16.53 -101.40 -23.40
CA THR A 1 15.70 -100.39 -22.71
C THR A 1 15.91 -99.06 -23.41
N GLN A 2 14.82 -98.38 -23.79
CA GLN A 2 14.90 -97.03 -24.35
C GLN A 2 14.41 -96.04 -23.29
N ALA A 3 15.24 -95.06 -22.96
CA ALA A 3 14.80 -93.97 -22.10
C ALA A 3 13.93 -93.01 -22.92
N PHE A 4 12.80 -92.59 -22.35
CA PHE A 4 12.06 -91.43 -22.86
C PHE A 4 11.85 -90.43 -21.73
N THR A 5 11.81 -89.15 -22.08
CA THR A 5 11.51 -88.05 -21.16
C THR A 5 10.10 -87.58 -21.46
N LEU A 6 9.23 -87.57 -20.43
CA LEU A 6 7.94 -86.89 -20.48
C LEU A 6 8.14 -85.45 -20.02
N THR A 7 8.01 -84.49 -20.93
CA THR A 7 7.94 -83.07 -20.57
C THR A 7 6.48 -82.69 -20.41
N VAL A 8 6.06 -82.31 -19.19
CA VAL A 8 4.73 -81.75 -18.96
C VAL A 8 4.82 -80.25 -19.13
N GLU A 9 4.29 -79.76 -20.24
CA GLU A 9 4.20 -78.33 -20.54
C GLU A 9 3.00 -77.70 -19.85
N ALA A 10 3.14 -76.44 -19.45
CA ALA A 10 2.09 -75.69 -18.77
C ALA A 10 2.10 -74.23 -19.25
N ALA A 11 0.92 -73.72 -19.61
CA ALA A 11 0.72 -72.31 -19.95
C ALA A 11 1.11 -71.40 -18.77
N PRO A 12 1.58 -70.17 -19.03
CA PRO A 12 2.06 -69.29 -17.99
C PRO A 12 0.91 -68.74 -17.14
N ALA A 13 1.18 -68.43 -15.86
CA ALA A 13 0.24 -67.74 -14.99
C ALA A 13 0.96 -66.87 -13.96
N PHE A 14 0.52 -65.62 -13.76
CA PHE A 14 1.11 -64.75 -12.75
C PHE A 14 0.74 -65.20 -11.33
N THR A 15 1.73 -65.19 -10.43
CA THR A 15 1.59 -65.53 -9.01
C THR A 15 1.94 -64.37 -8.08
N SER A 16 2.54 -63.28 -8.59
CA SER A 16 2.78 -62.05 -7.84
C SER A 16 1.50 -61.22 -7.65
N ALA A 17 1.54 -60.33 -6.64
CA ALA A 17 0.50 -59.34 -6.42
C ALA A 17 0.33 -58.42 -7.65
N LYS A 18 -0.86 -57.81 -7.77
CA LYS A 18 -1.21 -56.89 -8.87
C LYS A 18 -0.90 -55.43 -8.57
N THR A 19 -0.32 -55.13 -7.41
CA THR A 19 -0.03 -53.77 -6.97
C THR A 19 1.28 -53.69 -6.20
N ALA A 20 1.90 -52.51 -6.24
CA ALA A 20 2.99 -52.12 -5.36
C ALA A 20 2.90 -50.62 -5.04
N THR A 21 3.53 -50.22 -3.92
CA THR A 21 3.63 -48.81 -3.53
C THR A 21 5.09 -48.42 -3.38
N PHE A 22 5.53 -47.42 -4.13
CA PHE A 22 6.84 -46.78 -3.99
C PHE A 22 6.67 -45.38 -3.38
N VAL A 23 7.77 -44.78 -2.94
CA VAL A 23 7.80 -43.42 -2.39
C VAL A 23 8.83 -42.60 -3.15
N VAL A 24 8.49 -41.38 -3.55
CA VAL A 24 9.42 -40.44 -4.20
C VAL A 24 10.70 -40.30 -3.38
N GLY A 25 11.86 -40.38 -4.05
CA GLY A 25 13.18 -40.25 -3.41
C GLY A 25 13.63 -41.48 -2.60
N GLN A 26 12.82 -42.54 -2.50
CA GLN A 26 13.20 -43.80 -1.86
C GLN A 26 13.30 -44.93 -2.87
N VAL A 27 14.28 -45.82 -2.68
CA VAL A 27 14.42 -47.01 -3.52
C VAL A 27 13.26 -47.97 -3.26
N GLY A 28 12.49 -48.28 -4.30
CA GLY A 28 11.44 -49.29 -4.31
C GLY A 28 11.85 -50.49 -5.15
N THR A 29 11.41 -51.68 -4.75
CA THR A 29 11.57 -52.91 -5.54
C THR A 29 10.34 -53.79 -5.44
N PHE A 30 9.95 -54.40 -6.55
CA PHE A 30 8.88 -55.38 -6.62
C PHE A 30 9.28 -56.51 -7.58
N THR A 31 9.07 -57.75 -7.16
CA THR A 31 9.33 -58.93 -7.99
C THR A 31 8.02 -59.44 -8.60
N VAL A 32 7.93 -59.37 -9.92
CA VAL A 32 6.88 -60.01 -10.72
C VAL A 32 7.22 -61.48 -10.87
N LYS A 33 6.25 -62.38 -10.66
CA LYS A 33 6.46 -63.83 -10.74
C LYS A 33 5.39 -64.48 -11.61
N ALA A 34 5.81 -65.37 -12.51
CA ALA A 34 4.94 -66.20 -13.31
C ALA A 34 5.38 -67.68 -13.25
N SER A 35 4.41 -68.59 -13.13
CA SER A 35 4.60 -70.02 -13.34
C SER A 35 4.50 -70.37 -14.83
N GLY A 36 4.85 -71.60 -15.20
CA GLY A 36 4.80 -72.12 -16.57
C GLY A 36 5.99 -73.03 -16.87
N THR A 37 5.79 -73.98 -17.79
CA THR A 37 6.85 -74.85 -18.31
C THR A 37 6.73 -74.88 -19.83
N PRO A 38 7.73 -74.39 -20.61
CA PRO A 38 9.01 -73.79 -20.18
C PRO A 38 8.85 -72.52 -19.30
N LYS A 39 9.94 -72.06 -18.66
CA LYS A 39 9.91 -70.84 -17.84
C LYS A 39 9.52 -69.63 -18.71
N PRO A 40 8.54 -68.82 -18.29
CA PRO A 40 8.13 -67.68 -19.10
C PRO A 40 9.12 -66.52 -19.03
N THR A 41 9.29 -65.83 -20.15
CA THR A 41 9.82 -64.45 -20.18
C THR A 41 8.69 -63.48 -19.84
N ILE A 42 9.01 -62.39 -19.13
CA ILE A 42 8.03 -61.38 -18.75
C ILE A 42 8.36 -60.06 -19.44
N THR A 43 7.38 -59.46 -20.12
CA THR A 43 7.49 -58.10 -20.68
C THR A 43 6.58 -57.13 -19.94
N MET A 44 6.96 -55.85 -19.89
CA MET A 44 6.13 -54.78 -19.32
C MET A 44 5.75 -53.76 -20.40
N THR A 45 4.49 -53.36 -20.41
CA THR A 45 4.00 -52.21 -21.19
C THR A 45 3.34 -51.18 -20.28
N GLY A 46 3.27 -49.92 -20.74
CA GLY A 46 2.83 -48.78 -19.95
C GLY A 46 4.01 -47.86 -19.58
N THR A 47 3.71 -46.67 -19.06
CA THR A 47 4.73 -45.68 -18.69
C THR A 47 5.02 -45.78 -17.21
N ALA A 48 6.23 -46.26 -16.86
CA ALA A 48 6.70 -46.25 -15.48
C ALA A 48 7.05 -44.81 -15.04
N PRO A 49 6.92 -44.48 -13.75
CA PRO A 49 7.41 -43.23 -13.19
C PRO A 49 8.90 -43.01 -13.51
N SER A 50 9.29 -41.77 -13.76
CA SER A 50 10.70 -41.44 -13.99
C SER A 50 11.56 -41.91 -12.81
N GLY A 51 12.63 -42.64 -13.11
CA GLY A 51 13.50 -43.27 -12.09
C GLY A 51 13.11 -44.70 -11.71
N VAL A 52 12.05 -45.27 -12.28
CA VAL A 52 11.64 -46.69 -12.12
C VAL A 52 11.85 -47.45 -13.43
N THR A 53 12.41 -48.66 -13.35
CA THR A 53 12.73 -49.52 -14.49
C THR A 53 12.27 -50.96 -14.25
N PHE A 54 12.01 -51.71 -15.31
CA PHE A 54 11.70 -53.14 -15.25
C PHE A 54 12.76 -53.95 -16.01
N THR A 55 13.23 -55.05 -15.41
CA THR A 55 14.16 -56.01 -16.02
C THR A 55 13.60 -57.42 -15.91
N ASP A 56 13.55 -58.17 -17.02
CA ASP A 56 13.21 -59.61 -17.02
C ASP A 56 14.42 -60.43 -16.57
N ASN A 57 14.23 -61.39 -15.67
CA ASN A 57 15.32 -62.22 -15.15
C ASN A 57 15.45 -63.55 -15.92
N ALA A 58 14.61 -63.77 -16.95
CA ALA A 58 14.60 -64.96 -17.80
C ALA A 58 14.42 -66.31 -17.06
N ASP A 59 13.87 -66.30 -15.83
CA ASP A 59 13.67 -67.47 -14.97
C ASP A 59 12.20 -67.66 -14.51
N GLY A 60 11.27 -66.93 -15.15
CA GLY A 60 9.88 -66.79 -14.69
C GLY A 60 9.68 -65.65 -13.69
N THR A 61 10.70 -64.83 -13.43
CA THR A 61 10.60 -63.62 -12.62
C THR A 61 11.09 -62.38 -13.38
N GLY A 62 10.62 -61.22 -12.95
CA GLY A 62 11.12 -59.91 -13.39
C GLY A 62 11.11 -58.92 -12.24
N THR A 63 11.99 -57.92 -12.29
CA THR A 63 12.20 -56.96 -11.21
C THR A 63 11.83 -55.55 -11.68
N LEU A 64 10.81 -54.97 -11.04
CA LEU A 64 10.46 -53.55 -11.15
C LEU A 64 11.15 -52.82 -10.00
N THR A 65 12.12 -51.94 -10.29
CA THR A 65 12.95 -51.30 -9.26
C THR A 65 13.35 -49.88 -9.64
N GLY A 66 13.65 -49.06 -8.64
CA GLY A 66 14.22 -47.73 -8.82
C GLY A 66 13.75 -46.74 -7.77
N THR A 67 14.12 -45.47 -7.96
CA THR A 67 13.78 -44.36 -7.07
C THR A 67 12.94 -43.36 -7.86
N PRO A 68 11.62 -43.28 -7.63
CA PRO A 68 10.77 -42.32 -8.32
C PRO A 68 11.27 -40.88 -8.10
N ALA A 69 11.38 -40.11 -9.19
CA ALA A 69 11.85 -38.73 -9.16
C ALA A 69 10.82 -37.76 -8.52
N PRO A 70 11.23 -36.56 -8.06
CA PRO A 70 10.29 -35.53 -7.60
C PRO A 70 9.21 -35.20 -8.63
N GLY A 71 7.98 -34.95 -8.16
CA GLY A 71 6.81 -34.70 -9.00
C GLY A 71 6.21 -35.94 -9.66
N GLN A 72 6.69 -37.15 -9.33
CA GLN A 72 6.15 -38.41 -9.86
C GLN A 72 5.11 -39.07 -8.95
N GLY A 73 4.64 -38.39 -7.89
CA GLY A 73 3.54 -38.88 -7.06
C GLY A 73 2.27 -39.12 -7.88
N GLY A 74 1.69 -40.31 -7.77
CA GLY A 74 0.52 -40.67 -8.58
C GLY A 74 0.31 -42.18 -8.70
N VAL A 75 -0.47 -42.57 -9.70
CA VAL A 75 -0.75 -43.97 -10.02
C VAL A 75 -0.33 -44.25 -11.46
N ALA A 76 0.56 -45.22 -11.65
CA ALA A 76 0.96 -45.71 -12.96
C ALA A 76 0.27 -47.06 -13.24
N ALA A 77 -0.46 -47.13 -14.36
CA ALA A 77 -1.04 -48.36 -14.87
C ALA A 77 -0.02 -49.07 -15.78
N LEU A 78 0.41 -50.25 -15.36
CA LEU A 78 1.36 -51.10 -16.05
C LEU A 78 0.66 -52.40 -16.45
N THR A 79 1.18 -53.08 -17.47
CA THR A 79 0.72 -54.43 -17.82
C THR A 79 1.92 -55.33 -18.00
N PHE A 80 1.90 -56.46 -17.28
CA PHE A 80 2.87 -57.53 -17.47
C PHE A 80 2.28 -58.61 -18.37
N THR A 81 3.08 -59.12 -19.30
CA THR A 81 2.73 -60.26 -20.16
C THR A 81 3.78 -61.34 -19.98
N ALA A 82 3.35 -62.55 -19.62
CA ALA A 82 4.19 -63.73 -19.47
C ALA A 82 3.95 -64.68 -20.64
N SER A 83 5.02 -65.09 -21.32
CA SER A 83 4.99 -65.98 -22.49
C SER A 83 6.07 -67.05 -22.36
N ASN A 84 5.71 -68.30 -22.62
CA ASN A 84 6.64 -69.43 -22.68
C ASN A 84 6.45 -70.30 -23.95
N GLY A 85 5.80 -69.75 -24.98
CA GLY A 85 5.45 -70.49 -26.20
C GLY A 85 4.16 -71.30 -26.12
N MET A 86 3.59 -71.50 -24.92
CA MET A 86 2.29 -72.16 -24.74
C MET A 86 1.15 -71.15 -24.70
N ALA A 87 0.06 -71.45 -25.40
CA ALA A 87 -1.17 -70.65 -25.37
C ALA A 87 -2.09 -71.07 -24.20
N PRO A 88 -2.80 -70.12 -23.55
CA PRO A 88 -2.72 -68.67 -23.75
C PRO A 88 -1.53 -68.04 -23.02
N GLN A 89 -1.04 -66.90 -23.51
CA GLN A 89 -0.18 -66.02 -22.70
C GLN A 89 -0.94 -65.51 -21.49
N ALA A 90 -0.26 -65.29 -20.37
CA ALA A 90 -0.85 -64.65 -19.20
C ALA A 90 -0.61 -63.14 -19.25
N THR A 91 -1.66 -62.37 -18.97
CA THR A 91 -1.61 -60.92 -18.83
C THR A 91 -2.04 -60.52 -17.42
N GLN A 92 -1.31 -59.60 -16.80
CA GLN A 92 -1.66 -59.02 -15.49
C GLN A 92 -1.63 -57.50 -15.61
N SER A 93 -2.79 -56.87 -15.50
CA SER A 93 -2.87 -55.44 -15.18
C SER A 93 -2.30 -55.21 -13.80
N PHE A 94 -1.41 -54.22 -13.70
CA PHE A 94 -0.66 -53.93 -12.50
C PHE A 94 -0.72 -52.43 -12.19
N THR A 95 -0.94 -52.10 -10.92
CA THR A 95 -1.00 -50.70 -10.47
C THR A 95 0.19 -50.38 -9.57
N LEU A 96 1.06 -49.49 -10.03
CA LEU A 96 2.12 -48.91 -9.20
C LEU A 96 1.64 -47.58 -8.62
N THR A 97 1.47 -47.52 -7.31
CA THR A 97 1.21 -46.27 -6.59
C THR A 97 2.53 -45.64 -6.16
N VAL A 98 2.73 -44.37 -6.45
CA VAL A 98 3.88 -43.58 -5.98
C VAL A 98 3.40 -42.53 -5.00
N ASN A 99 3.76 -42.70 -3.74
CA ASN A 99 3.51 -41.72 -2.68
C ASN A 99 4.56 -40.61 -2.73
N GLU A 100 4.12 -39.36 -2.59
CA GLU A 100 4.96 -38.16 -2.58
C GLU A 100 4.53 -37.28 -1.41
N ALA A 101 5.50 -36.97 -0.53
CA ALA A 101 5.25 -36.12 0.63
C ALA A 101 4.81 -34.71 0.19
N PRO A 102 4.04 -33.98 1.02
CA PRO A 102 3.56 -32.67 0.65
C PRO A 102 4.68 -31.63 0.50
N THR A 103 4.45 -30.63 -0.33
CA THR A 103 5.20 -29.35 -0.35
C THR A 103 4.21 -28.20 -0.46
N ILE A 104 4.46 -27.07 0.22
CA ILE A 104 3.68 -25.84 -0.01
C ILE A 104 4.38 -25.05 -1.13
N THR A 105 3.62 -24.67 -2.16
CA THR A 105 4.13 -24.07 -3.40
C THR A 105 3.74 -22.60 -3.58
N SER A 106 2.85 -22.07 -2.73
CA SER A 106 2.53 -20.63 -2.69
C SER A 106 3.69 -19.81 -2.09
N ALA A 107 3.66 -18.51 -2.34
CA ALA A 107 4.53 -17.55 -1.65
C ALA A 107 4.36 -17.65 -0.13
N ASP A 108 5.40 -17.25 0.60
CA ASP A 108 5.46 -17.25 2.06
C ASP A 108 5.06 -15.89 2.68
N ASN A 109 4.45 -15.00 1.90
CA ASN A 109 3.99 -13.71 2.39
C ASN A 109 2.74 -13.19 1.67
N ALA A 110 2.04 -12.26 2.33
CA ALA A 110 1.03 -11.41 1.73
C ALA A 110 0.88 -10.11 2.54
N THR A 111 0.34 -9.06 1.90
CA THR A 111 -0.04 -7.81 2.57
C THR A 111 -1.53 -7.58 2.41
N PHE A 112 -2.25 -7.42 3.52
CA PHE A 112 -3.63 -6.95 3.55
C PHE A 112 -3.67 -5.54 4.13
N THR A 113 -4.63 -4.72 3.73
CA THR A 113 -4.80 -3.35 4.25
C THR A 113 -6.04 -3.32 5.15
N ILE A 114 -5.98 -2.61 6.29
CA ILE A 114 -7.17 -2.40 7.14
C ILE A 114 -8.31 -1.83 6.30
N GLY A 115 -9.54 -2.33 6.49
CA GLY A 115 -10.72 -1.83 5.79
C GLY A 115 -10.90 -2.34 4.34
N ASP A 116 -9.84 -2.85 3.71
CA ASP A 116 -9.91 -3.46 2.38
C ASP A 116 -10.08 -4.99 2.47
N SER A 117 -10.84 -5.58 1.56
CA SER A 117 -10.93 -7.03 1.45
C SER A 117 -9.65 -7.61 0.80
N GLY A 118 -8.98 -8.51 1.49
CA GLY A 118 -7.80 -9.23 1.01
C GLY A 118 -8.09 -10.72 0.76
N THR A 119 -7.36 -11.32 -0.19
CA THR A 119 -7.37 -12.77 -0.45
C THR A 119 -5.97 -13.28 -0.81
N PHE A 120 -5.63 -14.47 -0.35
CA PHE A 120 -4.40 -15.18 -0.67
C PHE A 120 -4.67 -16.70 -0.69
N THR A 121 -4.14 -17.40 -1.70
CA THR A 121 -4.33 -18.86 -1.84
C THR A 121 -3.06 -19.61 -1.46
N VAL A 122 -3.14 -20.38 -0.38
CA VAL A 122 -2.11 -21.34 0.02
C VAL A 122 -2.28 -22.61 -0.81
N SER A 123 -1.24 -22.97 -1.57
CA SER A 123 -1.25 -24.12 -2.48
C SER A 123 -0.24 -25.17 -2.03
N ALA A 124 -0.60 -26.45 -2.15
CA ALA A 124 0.29 -27.57 -1.84
C ALA A 124 0.24 -28.66 -2.91
N ALA A 125 1.39 -29.29 -3.15
CA ALA A 125 1.58 -30.41 -4.07
C ALA A 125 1.99 -31.69 -3.30
N GLY A 126 1.81 -32.85 -3.92
CA GLY A 126 2.12 -34.17 -3.35
C GLY A 126 1.05 -35.22 -3.68
N TYR A 127 1.33 -36.49 -3.39
CA TYR A 127 0.41 -37.61 -3.64
C TYR A 127 0.38 -38.61 -2.46
N PRO A 128 -0.79 -39.01 -1.94
CA PRO A 128 -2.13 -38.50 -2.26
C PRO A 128 -2.26 -36.97 -2.05
N ARG A 129 -3.29 -36.33 -2.62
CA ARG A 129 -3.46 -34.87 -2.55
C ARG A 129 -3.33 -34.38 -1.09
N PRO A 130 -2.45 -33.41 -0.79
CA PRO A 130 -2.32 -32.89 0.56
C PRO A 130 -3.58 -32.19 1.05
N ALA A 131 -3.89 -32.38 2.33
CA ALA A 131 -4.84 -31.57 3.08
C ALA A 131 -4.08 -30.45 3.80
N LEU A 132 -4.58 -29.22 3.71
CA LEU A 132 -4.11 -28.10 4.50
C LEU A 132 -4.82 -28.10 5.87
N SER A 133 -4.14 -27.65 6.91
CA SER A 133 -4.76 -27.36 8.21
C SER A 133 -4.87 -25.86 8.44
N LYS A 134 -5.71 -25.46 9.40
CA LYS A 134 -5.68 -24.07 9.91
C LYS A 134 -4.25 -23.71 10.34
N PRO A 135 -3.77 -22.50 10.03
CA PRO A 135 -2.44 -22.09 10.42
C PRO A 135 -2.33 -21.98 11.94
N THR A 136 -1.12 -22.19 12.48
CA THR A 136 -0.79 -21.72 13.83
C THR A 136 -0.36 -20.25 13.76
N GLY A 137 -0.44 -19.56 14.90
CA GLY A 137 -0.33 -18.10 14.97
C GLY A 137 -1.70 -17.42 15.03
N THR A 138 -1.71 -16.13 15.36
CA THR A 138 -2.95 -15.35 15.52
C THR A 138 -3.25 -14.62 14.22
N LEU A 139 -4.38 -14.96 13.58
CA LEU A 139 -4.91 -14.18 12.46
C LEU A 139 -5.38 -12.81 12.97
N PRO A 140 -5.20 -11.73 12.18
CA PRO A 140 -5.83 -10.44 12.45
C PRO A 140 -7.35 -10.61 12.57
N ALA A 141 -7.98 -9.85 13.47
CA ALA A 141 -9.44 -9.81 13.53
C ALA A 141 -10.01 -9.39 12.16
N GLY A 142 -11.06 -10.09 11.70
CA GLY A 142 -11.63 -9.89 10.36
C GLY A 142 -10.97 -10.71 9.23
N VAL A 143 -9.88 -11.43 9.50
CA VAL A 143 -9.22 -12.35 8.56
C VAL A 143 -9.46 -13.81 8.97
N THR A 144 -9.75 -14.67 8.00
CA THR A 144 -10.05 -16.09 8.20
C THR A 144 -9.30 -16.96 7.20
N PHE A 145 -9.08 -18.24 7.54
CA PHE A 145 -8.52 -19.23 6.62
C PHE A 145 -9.46 -20.43 6.46
N ASN A 146 -9.80 -20.75 5.22
CA ASN A 146 -10.56 -21.94 4.84
C ASN A 146 -9.59 -23.05 4.40
N ALA A 147 -9.39 -24.03 5.27
CA ALA A 147 -8.47 -25.15 5.02
C ALA A 147 -8.91 -26.09 3.89
N ALA A 148 -10.20 -26.14 3.54
CA ALA A 148 -10.69 -26.97 2.45
C ALA A 148 -10.33 -26.38 1.08
N THR A 149 -10.36 -25.05 0.97
CA THR A 149 -10.04 -24.32 -0.27
C THR A 149 -8.61 -23.78 -0.31
N GLY A 150 -7.93 -23.70 0.84
CA GLY A 150 -6.61 -23.07 0.97
C GLY A 150 -6.65 -21.54 0.94
N ILE A 151 -7.83 -20.92 1.07
CA ILE A 151 -7.99 -19.47 0.94
C ILE A 151 -7.87 -18.78 2.31
N LEU A 152 -6.90 -17.87 2.44
CA LEU A 152 -6.80 -16.87 3.49
C LEU A 152 -7.49 -15.60 3.00
N SER A 153 -8.54 -15.13 3.67
CA SER A 153 -9.33 -13.99 3.19
C SER A 153 -10.03 -13.23 4.31
N GLY A 154 -10.35 -11.96 4.04
CA GLY A 154 -11.17 -11.13 4.89
C GLY A 154 -10.77 -9.66 4.85
N THR A 155 -11.36 -8.85 5.71
CA THR A 155 -11.07 -7.43 5.86
C THR A 155 -10.47 -7.21 7.25
N PRO A 156 -9.15 -6.92 7.37
CA PRO A 156 -8.54 -6.68 8.66
C PRO A 156 -9.21 -5.52 9.40
N ALA A 157 -9.54 -5.74 10.68
CA ALA A 157 -10.17 -4.74 11.53
C ALA A 157 -9.18 -3.64 11.96
N SER A 158 -9.70 -2.47 12.36
CA SER A 158 -8.92 -1.40 12.97
C SER A 158 -8.10 -1.89 14.18
N GLY A 159 -6.90 -1.35 14.38
CA GLY A 159 -6.00 -1.75 15.48
C GLY A 159 -5.28 -3.09 15.28
N THR A 160 -5.35 -3.69 14.08
CA THR A 160 -4.68 -4.97 13.77
C THR A 160 -3.41 -4.82 12.91
N THR A 161 -2.91 -3.61 12.74
CA THR A 161 -1.69 -3.31 11.96
C THR A 161 -0.46 -4.09 12.42
N GLY A 162 0.51 -4.17 11.51
CA GLY A 162 1.80 -4.80 11.73
C GLY A 162 1.88 -6.23 11.20
N VAL A 163 2.97 -6.90 11.53
CA VAL A 163 3.31 -8.23 11.00
C VAL A 163 2.67 -9.33 11.85
N ARG A 164 2.16 -10.39 11.21
CA ARG A 164 1.71 -11.64 11.84
C ARG A 164 2.46 -12.80 11.21
N GLN A 165 3.14 -13.56 12.06
CA GLN A 165 3.77 -14.82 11.66
C GLN A 165 2.76 -15.94 11.80
N LEU A 166 2.44 -16.59 10.68
CA LEU A 166 1.57 -17.75 10.58
C LEU A 166 2.41 -18.98 10.20
N THR A 167 1.94 -20.18 10.51
CA THR A 167 2.56 -21.41 9.98
C THR A 167 1.50 -22.30 9.37
N PHE A 168 1.58 -22.49 8.06
CA PHE A 168 0.72 -23.42 7.34
C PHE A 168 1.31 -24.82 7.36
N LYS A 169 0.46 -25.83 7.43
CA LYS A 169 0.83 -27.25 7.38
C LYS A 169 0.02 -27.97 6.29
N ALA A 170 0.72 -28.70 5.44
CA ALA A 170 0.15 -29.63 4.47
C ALA A 170 0.47 -31.07 4.90
N THR A 171 -0.50 -31.99 4.83
CA THR A 171 -0.32 -33.40 5.22
C THR A 171 -1.01 -34.34 4.24
N ASN A 172 -0.38 -35.46 3.91
CA ASN A 172 -0.99 -36.59 3.22
C ASN A 172 -0.48 -37.92 3.81
N GLY A 173 -0.87 -39.05 3.22
CA GLY A 173 -0.42 -40.38 3.66
C GLY A 173 1.08 -40.66 3.51
N ALA A 174 1.82 -39.80 2.80
CA ALA A 174 3.26 -39.92 2.59
C ALA A 174 4.08 -39.06 3.58
N GLY A 175 3.46 -38.07 4.23
CA GLY A 175 4.14 -37.22 5.22
C GLY A 175 3.46 -35.87 5.43
N SER A 176 4.21 -34.92 5.99
CA SER A 176 3.75 -33.53 6.20
C SER A 176 4.85 -32.51 5.95
N PHE A 177 4.45 -31.30 5.58
CA PHE A 177 5.34 -30.15 5.38
C PHE A 177 4.75 -28.90 6.03
N THR A 178 5.61 -28.03 6.56
CA THR A 178 5.23 -26.76 7.18
C THR A 178 5.96 -25.59 6.54
N GLN A 179 5.27 -24.49 6.31
CA GLN A 179 5.83 -23.22 5.82
C GLN A 179 5.46 -22.10 6.78
N THR A 180 6.47 -21.35 7.23
CA THR A 180 6.26 -20.07 7.92
C THR A 180 5.81 -19.03 6.90
N PHE A 181 4.80 -18.24 7.25
CA PHE A 181 4.16 -17.27 6.38
C PHE A 181 4.04 -15.92 7.08
N THR A 182 4.50 -14.85 6.42
CA THR A 182 4.44 -13.48 6.92
C THR A 182 3.22 -12.76 6.35
N LEU A 183 2.19 -12.55 7.17
CA LEU A 183 1.08 -11.67 6.82
C LEU A 183 1.34 -10.26 7.36
N THR A 184 1.51 -9.29 6.47
CA THR A 184 1.59 -7.87 6.86
C THR A 184 0.21 -7.25 6.79
N VAL A 185 -0.26 -6.66 7.90
CA VAL A 185 -1.46 -5.81 7.91
C VAL A 185 -1.02 -4.36 7.83
N ALA A 186 -1.19 -3.77 6.66
CA ALA A 186 -0.92 -2.35 6.42
C ALA A 186 -2.06 -1.49 6.98
N SER A 187 -1.68 -0.31 7.46
CA SER A 187 -2.59 0.77 7.81
C SER A 187 -3.39 1.20 6.57
N ALA A 188 -4.69 1.45 6.73
CA ALA A 188 -5.45 2.15 5.70
C ALA A 188 -5.06 3.63 5.71
N VAL A 189 -4.72 4.17 4.55
CA VAL A 189 -4.73 5.62 4.35
C VAL A 189 -6.18 6.08 4.42
N LYS A 190 -6.45 7.15 5.18
CA LYS A 190 -7.79 7.73 5.28
C LYS A 190 -8.38 8.04 3.89
N PRO A 191 -9.72 7.99 3.73
CA PRO A 191 -10.36 8.40 2.49
C PRO A 191 -9.88 9.80 2.05
N VAL A 192 -9.83 10.01 0.73
CA VAL A 192 -9.49 11.32 0.19
C VAL A 192 -10.59 12.31 0.59
N LEU A 193 -10.20 13.48 1.09
CA LEU A 193 -11.12 14.59 1.35
C LEU A 193 -11.77 15.02 0.03
N LYS A 194 -13.10 14.93 -0.03
CA LYS A 194 -13.90 15.31 -1.19
C LYS A 194 -14.85 16.47 -0.86
N GLY A 195 -15.21 17.23 -1.89
CA GLY A 195 -16.29 18.22 -1.79
C GLY A 195 -15.83 19.63 -1.46
N LEU A 196 -16.78 20.46 -1.01
CA LEU A 196 -16.57 21.89 -0.77
C LEU A 196 -16.27 22.17 0.70
N LEU A 197 -15.29 23.03 0.97
CA LEU A 197 -14.88 23.39 2.32
C LEU A 197 -14.97 24.89 2.56
N ASP A 198 -15.42 25.31 3.74
CA ASP A 198 -15.18 26.70 4.17
C ASP A 198 -13.72 26.85 4.62
N ARG A 199 -12.98 27.78 4.01
CA ARG A 199 -11.55 27.99 4.31
C ARG A 199 -11.29 28.74 5.62
N GLN A 200 -12.31 29.30 6.27
CA GLN A 200 -12.18 30.17 7.44
C GLN A 200 -12.83 29.59 8.72
N GLY A 201 -13.09 28.28 8.75
CA GLY A 201 -13.60 27.58 9.93
C GLY A 201 -15.01 27.03 9.74
N ARG A 202 -15.66 26.64 10.85
CA ARG A 202 -16.98 26.04 10.81
C ARG A 202 -17.98 26.94 10.08
N PRO A 203 -18.73 26.42 9.10
CA PRO A 203 -19.77 27.18 8.42
C PRO A 203 -20.90 27.58 9.36
N ASP A 204 -21.61 28.66 9.03
CA ASP A 204 -22.88 29.00 9.66
C ASP A 204 -23.93 27.92 9.36
N ASP A 205 -24.88 27.74 10.28
CA ASP A 205 -25.86 26.64 10.21
C ASP A 205 -26.69 26.65 8.91
N ALA A 206 -26.94 27.83 8.35
CA ALA A 206 -27.66 28.01 7.08
C ALA A 206 -26.91 27.43 5.87
N ASN A 207 -25.59 27.25 5.97
CA ASN A 207 -24.72 26.84 4.87
C ASN A 207 -24.22 25.39 4.98
N LEU A 208 -24.51 24.69 6.09
CA LEU A 208 -24.01 23.32 6.33
C LEU A 208 -24.41 22.33 5.23
N ALA A 209 -25.59 22.49 4.63
CA ALA A 209 -26.05 21.59 3.56
C ALA A 209 -25.27 21.71 2.25
N GLN A 210 -24.52 22.81 2.06
CA GLN A 210 -23.81 23.13 0.81
C GLN A 210 -22.33 22.75 0.87
N LEU A 211 -21.84 22.28 2.02
CA LEU A 211 -20.43 22.02 2.28
C LEU A 211 -20.24 20.61 2.85
N ASP A 212 -19.02 20.12 2.70
CA ASP A 212 -18.59 18.79 3.14
C ASP A 212 -17.57 18.87 4.28
N GLY A 213 -17.22 20.08 4.71
CA GLY A 213 -16.25 20.29 5.77
C GLY A 213 -15.74 21.71 5.88
N TRP A 214 -14.67 21.88 6.63
CA TRP A 214 -13.97 23.16 6.75
C TRP A 214 -12.50 23.01 7.10
N VAL A 215 -11.77 24.09 6.90
CA VAL A 215 -10.38 24.22 7.32
C VAL A 215 -10.31 24.68 8.77
N VAL A 216 -9.60 23.91 9.59
CA VAL A 216 -9.19 24.30 10.94
C VAL A 216 -7.84 25.01 10.82
N ARG A 217 -7.87 26.33 10.74
CA ARG A 217 -6.66 27.16 10.75
C ARG A 217 -6.22 27.38 12.20
N VAL A 218 -4.99 27.01 12.52
CA VAL A 218 -4.44 27.16 13.87
C VAL A 218 -2.97 27.56 13.79
N ASP A 219 -2.56 28.49 14.63
CA ASP A 219 -1.16 28.91 14.70
C ASP A 219 -0.35 27.88 15.50
N TRP A 220 0.87 27.55 15.06
CA TRP A 220 1.76 26.68 15.83
C TRP A 220 1.98 27.23 17.25
N ALA A 221 2.12 28.55 17.41
CA ALA A 221 2.27 29.18 18.72
C ALA A 221 1.14 28.86 19.72
N ALA A 222 -0.08 28.66 19.22
CA ALA A 222 -1.24 28.32 20.05
C ALA A 222 -1.31 26.83 20.40
N LEU A 223 -0.59 25.96 19.68
CA LEU A 223 -0.56 24.53 19.94
C LEU A 223 0.61 24.12 20.83
N GLN A 224 1.76 24.77 20.68
CA GLN A 224 2.99 24.39 21.38
C GLN A 224 3.72 25.65 21.90
N PRO A 225 3.18 26.32 22.93
CA PRO A 225 3.71 27.60 23.41
C PRO A 225 5.07 27.48 24.12
N THR A 226 5.44 26.27 24.56
CA THR A 226 6.71 26.00 25.26
C THR A 226 7.66 25.18 24.38
N PRO A 227 9.00 25.40 24.47
CA PRO A 227 9.99 24.69 23.66
C PRO A 227 9.86 23.19 23.78
N PHE A 228 9.58 22.52 22.65
CA PHE A 228 9.39 21.06 22.58
C PHE A 228 8.37 20.54 23.61
N GLY A 229 7.41 21.38 24.03
CA GLY A 229 6.37 21.04 24.99
C GLY A 229 5.33 20.09 24.41
N PRO A 230 4.38 19.62 25.23
CA PRO A 230 3.20 18.92 24.74
C PRO A 230 2.33 19.83 23.85
N ILE A 231 1.40 19.23 23.10
CA ILE A 231 0.33 19.99 22.45
C ILE A 231 -0.68 20.40 23.51
N ASP A 232 -1.02 21.69 23.56
CA ASP A 232 -2.03 22.23 24.46
C ASP A 232 -3.39 21.55 24.23
N THR A 233 -4.10 21.26 25.33
CA THR A 233 -5.41 20.60 25.28
C THR A 233 -6.54 21.59 25.04
N ASN A 234 -7.67 21.12 24.53
CA ASN A 234 -8.82 21.95 24.18
C ASN A 234 -8.48 23.06 23.17
N ASN A 235 -7.53 22.77 22.29
CA ASN A 235 -7.12 23.66 21.21
C ASN A 235 -8.18 23.69 20.09
N ALA A 236 -7.94 24.50 19.05
CA ALA A 236 -8.89 24.67 17.94
C ALA A 236 -9.21 23.36 17.19
N ILE A 237 -8.27 22.40 17.14
CA ILE A 237 -8.48 21.08 16.51
C ILE A 237 -9.46 20.27 17.35
N ASP A 238 -9.27 20.21 18.67
CA ASP A 238 -10.17 19.50 19.59
C ASP A 238 -11.60 20.05 19.51
N GLN A 239 -11.73 21.37 19.48
CA GLN A 239 -13.01 22.07 19.37
C GLN A 239 -13.71 21.76 18.04
N ALA A 240 -12.97 21.76 16.93
CA ALA A 240 -13.51 21.43 15.62
C ALA A 240 -13.98 19.97 15.53
N ILE A 241 -13.23 19.02 16.11
CA ILE A 241 -13.65 17.61 16.21
C ILE A 241 -14.96 17.50 16.98
N ALA A 242 -15.07 18.17 18.14
CA ALA A 242 -16.29 18.19 18.92
C ALA A 242 -17.47 18.75 18.11
N GLN A 243 -17.25 19.84 17.36
CA GLN A 243 -18.27 20.43 16.49
C GLN A 243 -18.74 19.46 15.41
N VAL A 244 -17.84 18.76 14.69
CA VAL A 244 -18.23 17.74 13.69
C VAL A 244 -19.12 16.67 14.32
N ARG A 245 -18.76 16.18 15.51
CA ARG A 245 -19.53 15.14 16.21
C ARG A 245 -20.95 15.60 16.57
N THR A 246 -21.14 16.89 16.89
CA THR A 246 -22.49 17.42 17.18
C THR A 246 -23.39 17.52 15.95
N LEU A 247 -22.81 17.57 14.74
CA LEU A 247 -23.56 17.65 13.49
C LEU A 247 -23.98 16.27 12.96
N ALA A 248 -23.35 15.19 13.46
CA ALA A 248 -23.69 13.82 13.08
C ALA A 248 -25.00 13.35 13.76
N PRO A 249 -25.82 12.51 13.10
CA PRO A 249 -25.63 11.98 11.75
C PRO A 249 -26.23 12.88 10.65
N GLN A 250 -26.79 14.05 10.98
CA GLN A 250 -27.50 14.90 10.02
C GLN A 250 -26.59 15.41 8.90
N TYR A 251 -25.35 15.77 9.24
CA TYR A 251 -24.31 16.13 8.27
C TYR A 251 -23.08 15.26 8.47
N THR A 252 -22.49 14.80 7.37
CA THR A 252 -21.16 14.20 7.37
C THR A 252 -20.16 15.27 6.99
N MET A 253 -19.34 15.70 7.95
CA MET A 253 -18.40 16.81 7.81
C MET A 253 -16.97 16.32 8.02
N HIS A 254 -16.05 16.87 7.25
CA HIS A 254 -14.64 16.54 7.29
C HIS A 254 -13.78 17.75 7.67
N LEU A 255 -12.68 17.50 8.37
CA LEU A 255 -11.73 18.54 8.76
C LEU A 255 -10.46 18.46 7.92
N LYS A 256 -10.03 19.64 7.46
CA LYS A 256 -8.70 19.89 6.95
C LYS A 256 -7.93 20.74 7.97
N VAL A 257 -6.92 20.19 8.62
CA VAL A 257 -6.15 20.90 9.66
C VAL A 257 -4.96 21.61 9.03
N ARG A 258 -4.92 22.94 9.17
CA ARG A 258 -3.82 23.79 8.68
C ARG A 258 -3.14 24.45 9.87
N VAL A 259 -2.09 23.80 10.37
CA VAL A 259 -1.19 24.39 11.38
C VAL A 259 -0.24 25.32 10.65
N LEU A 260 -0.22 26.61 11.01
CA LEU A 260 0.64 27.59 10.37
C LEU A 260 1.93 27.77 11.15
N ALA A 261 3.07 27.61 10.46
CA ALA A 261 4.40 28.01 10.94
C ALA A 261 4.68 29.46 10.51
N GLY A 262 5.85 29.77 9.94
CA GLY A 262 6.18 31.13 9.51
C GLY A 262 5.94 32.17 10.61
N THR A 263 5.18 33.21 10.31
CA THR A 263 4.81 34.24 11.29
C THR A 263 3.93 33.73 12.43
N SER A 264 3.28 32.59 12.26
CA SER A 264 2.46 31.91 13.28
C SER A 264 3.24 30.93 14.16
N ALA A 265 4.56 30.77 13.94
CA ALA A 265 5.43 29.98 14.82
C ALA A 265 5.58 30.64 16.21
N PRO A 266 5.77 29.87 17.30
CA PRO A 266 6.03 30.45 18.62
C PRO A 266 7.37 31.18 18.66
N ASP A 267 7.47 32.21 19.50
CA ASP A 267 8.68 33.05 19.61
C ASP A 267 9.94 32.25 19.92
N TRP A 268 9.84 31.21 20.76
CA TRP A 268 10.97 30.34 21.07
C TRP A 268 11.51 29.61 19.84
N ALA A 269 10.64 29.19 18.91
CA ALA A 269 11.04 28.53 17.68
C ALA A 269 11.63 29.54 16.70
N LYS A 270 11.05 30.74 16.62
CA LYS A 270 11.57 31.82 15.75
C LYS A 270 12.96 32.30 16.17
N GLN A 271 13.33 32.16 17.44
CA GLN A 271 14.64 32.52 18.00
C GLN A 271 15.73 31.47 17.78
N LEU A 272 15.38 30.27 17.30
CA LEU A 272 16.35 29.23 17.00
C LEU A 272 17.33 29.68 15.91
N ASP A 273 18.57 29.18 15.99
CA ASP A 273 19.65 29.42 15.03
C ASP A 273 19.97 30.90 14.76
N GLY A 274 19.70 31.77 15.75
CA GLY A 274 20.03 33.20 15.68
C GLY A 274 18.96 34.08 15.05
N GLY A 275 17.74 33.57 14.84
CA GLY A 275 16.57 34.38 14.51
C GLY A 275 16.09 35.25 15.67
N PRO A 276 14.94 35.95 15.52
CA PRO A 276 14.05 35.93 14.36
C PRO A 276 14.44 36.93 13.27
N ILE A 277 13.96 36.72 12.05
CA ILE A 277 14.07 37.66 10.93
C ILE A 277 12.88 38.60 11.00
N GLN A 278 13.15 39.90 11.12
CA GLN A 278 12.11 40.93 11.07
C GLN A 278 11.68 41.14 9.62
N LEU A 279 10.37 41.10 9.38
CA LEU A 279 9.78 41.34 8.07
C LEU A 279 9.35 42.80 7.96
N ASP A 280 9.40 43.35 6.74
CA ASP A 280 8.90 44.69 6.48
C ASP A 280 7.36 44.66 6.39
N SER A 281 6.72 44.59 7.55
CA SER A 281 5.26 44.61 7.68
C SER A 281 4.80 45.71 8.63
N SER A 282 3.60 46.24 8.37
CA SER A 282 2.99 47.25 9.24
C SER A 282 2.71 46.75 10.66
N ALA A 283 2.73 45.44 10.89
CA ALA A 283 2.49 44.81 12.18
C ALA A 283 3.80 44.41 12.91
N GLY A 284 4.97 44.58 12.29
CA GLY A 284 6.25 44.21 12.88
C GLY A 284 6.41 42.69 13.03
N ASP A 285 5.91 41.93 12.07
CA ASP A 285 5.95 40.49 12.13
C ASP A 285 7.36 39.94 11.92
N SER A 286 7.59 38.72 12.41
CA SER A 286 8.87 38.05 12.27
C SER A 286 8.70 36.55 12.03
N ILE A 287 9.71 35.96 11.40
CA ILE A 287 9.81 34.51 11.13
C ILE A 287 11.07 33.94 11.76
N GLY A 288 11.07 32.62 11.97
CA GLY A 288 12.31 31.89 12.23
C GLY A 288 13.10 31.66 10.94
N LEU A 289 14.33 31.19 11.09
CA LEU A 289 15.13 30.69 9.97
C LEU A 289 14.57 29.31 9.59
N PHE A 290 13.46 29.28 8.85
CA PHE A 290 12.70 28.03 8.62
C PHE A 290 13.50 26.93 7.90
N TRP A 291 14.59 27.30 7.21
CA TRP A 291 15.53 26.39 6.56
C TRP A 291 16.64 25.85 7.48
N SER A 292 16.65 26.27 8.75
CA SER A 292 17.67 25.87 9.71
C SER A 292 17.38 24.50 10.32
N THR A 293 18.42 23.86 10.86
CA THR A 293 18.31 22.50 11.41
C THR A 293 17.50 22.44 12.69
N ASP A 294 17.65 23.41 13.59
CA ASP A 294 16.91 23.39 14.87
C ASP A 294 15.44 23.75 14.64
N PHE A 295 15.13 24.66 13.70
CA PHE A 295 13.76 24.97 13.33
C PHE A 295 13.06 23.76 12.70
N ALA A 296 13.73 23.07 11.76
CA ALA A 296 13.21 21.84 11.16
C ALA A 296 12.98 20.75 12.24
N SER A 297 13.89 20.62 13.20
CA SER A 297 13.75 19.67 14.32
C SER A 297 12.56 20.01 15.22
N ALA A 298 12.33 21.30 15.51
CA ALA A 298 11.17 21.77 16.26
C ALA A 298 9.85 21.49 15.51
N TYR A 299 9.82 21.69 14.19
CA TYR A 299 8.63 21.37 13.39
C TYR A 299 8.36 19.87 13.31
N ALA A 300 9.40 19.04 13.18
CA ALA A 300 9.26 17.58 13.18
C ALA A 300 8.74 17.05 14.52
N ASP A 301 9.17 17.64 15.65
CA ASP A 301 8.63 17.34 16.98
C ASP A 301 7.13 17.70 17.09
N LEU A 302 6.74 18.89 16.60
CA LEU A 302 5.33 19.29 16.50
C LEU A 302 4.51 18.26 15.71
N GLN A 303 4.95 17.90 14.50
CA GLN A 303 4.23 16.95 13.64
C GLN A 303 4.12 15.57 14.28
N SER A 304 5.18 15.10 14.93
CA SER A 304 5.17 13.81 15.65
C SER A 304 4.12 13.79 16.77
N LYS A 305 3.99 14.88 17.53
CA LYS A 305 3.02 15.00 18.61
C LYS A 305 1.59 15.16 18.10
N LEU A 306 1.39 15.93 17.03
CA LEU A 306 0.07 16.06 16.41
C LEU A 306 -0.40 14.74 15.80
N ALA A 307 0.47 14.01 15.10
CA ALA A 307 0.14 12.69 14.56
C ALA A 307 -0.21 11.70 15.68
N ALA A 308 0.55 11.68 16.76
CA ALA A 308 0.25 10.83 17.92
C ALA A 308 -1.13 11.09 18.54
N LEU A 309 -1.65 12.33 18.46
CA LEU A 309 -2.96 12.69 18.98
C LEU A 309 -4.09 12.47 17.96
N TYR A 310 -3.84 12.77 16.68
CA TYR A 310 -4.90 13.00 15.71
C TYR A 310 -4.88 12.07 14.50
N ASP A 311 -3.83 11.28 14.27
CA ASP A 311 -3.73 10.48 13.04
C ASP A 311 -4.83 9.41 12.92
N ASP A 312 -5.34 8.89 14.05
CA ASP A 312 -6.47 7.95 14.05
C ASP A 312 -7.85 8.63 14.17
N THR A 313 -7.91 9.96 14.25
CA THR A 313 -9.18 10.70 14.40
C THR A 313 -9.95 10.72 13.08
N PRO A 314 -11.14 10.07 12.97
CA PRO A 314 -11.83 9.89 11.69
C PRO A 314 -12.36 11.20 11.09
N GLU A 315 -12.65 12.21 11.91
CA GLU A 315 -13.12 13.52 11.44
C GLU A 315 -12.03 14.28 10.67
N ILE A 316 -10.75 14.05 10.98
CA ILE A 316 -9.61 14.70 10.30
C ILE A 316 -9.24 13.89 9.07
N SER A 317 -9.49 14.46 7.89
CA SER A 317 -9.22 13.80 6.60
C SER A 317 -7.89 14.23 5.99
N GLN A 318 -7.43 15.45 6.28
CA GLN A 318 -6.20 16.01 5.74
C GLN A 318 -5.53 16.96 6.74
N VAL A 319 -4.19 16.97 6.76
CA VAL A 319 -3.33 17.98 7.39
C VAL A 319 -2.54 18.73 6.32
N GLU A 320 -2.02 19.92 6.61
CA GLU A 320 -1.22 20.71 5.65
C GLU A 320 0.25 20.81 6.08
N ILE A 321 1.14 20.73 5.09
CA ILE A 321 2.58 20.93 5.21
C ILE A 321 2.87 22.43 5.06
N THR A 322 3.54 23.01 6.05
CA THR A 322 3.64 24.48 6.20
C THR A 322 4.94 24.98 6.83
N GLN A 323 5.96 24.13 7.02
CA GLN A 323 7.18 24.53 7.73
C GLN A 323 7.86 25.71 7.05
N CYS A 324 8.07 25.60 5.74
CA CYS A 324 8.91 26.51 4.97
C CYS A 324 8.10 27.71 4.44
N THR A 325 7.33 28.32 5.34
CA THR A 325 6.40 29.42 5.01
C THR A 325 6.83 30.74 5.65
N ILE A 326 6.42 31.85 5.03
CA ILE A 326 6.53 33.19 5.62
C ILE A 326 5.19 33.58 6.24
N TRP A 327 4.16 33.81 5.40
CA TRP A 327 2.85 34.36 5.82
C TRP A 327 1.69 33.38 5.66
N THR A 328 1.65 32.72 4.51
CA THR A 328 0.55 31.85 4.09
C THR A 328 0.97 30.40 4.21
N GLY A 329 -0.01 29.48 4.19
CA GLY A 329 0.28 28.04 4.10
C GLY A 329 0.73 27.61 2.70
N GLU A 330 1.52 28.42 2.00
CA GLU A 330 2.07 28.17 0.65
C GLU A 330 3.60 28.18 0.72
N PRO A 331 4.23 27.01 0.93
CA PRO A 331 5.67 26.92 1.16
C PRO A 331 6.55 27.33 -0.02
N PHE A 332 6.01 27.66 -1.19
CA PHE A 332 6.78 28.04 -2.39
C PHE A 332 6.89 29.55 -2.59
N LEU A 333 6.20 30.34 -1.76
CA LEU A 333 6.21 31.81 -1.82
C LEU A 333 7.24 32.39 -0.84
N ARG A 334 8.10 33.28 -1.34
CA ARG A 334 9.19 33.93 -0.57
C ARG A 334 9.02 35.43 -0.42
N ASP A 335 7.91 35.98 -0.90
CA ASP A 335 7.71 37.42 -1.01
C ASP A 335 8.86 38.08 -1.79
N ALA A 336 9.32 37.40 -2.85
CA ALA A 336 10.50 37.78 -3.63
C ALA A 336 10.36 39.09 -4.41
N GLY A 337 9.15 39.70 -4.39
CA GLY A 337 8.88 41.02 -4.95
C GLY A 337 9.14 42.17 -3.97
N THR A 338 9.43 41.88 -2.70
CA THR A 338 9.67 42.87 -1.65
C THR A 338 11.18 42.91 -1.34
N PRO A 339 11.94 43.92 -1.82
CA PRO A 339 13.40 43.95 -1.69
C PRO A 339 13.89 43.88 -0.24
N GLN A 340 13.12 44.42 0.71
CA GLN A 340 13.42 44.39 2.13
C GLN A 340 13.35 42.98 2.70
N THR A 341 12.30 42.22 2.37
CA THR A 341 12.17 40.80 2.74
C THR A 341 13.34 39.99 2.17
N VAL A 342 13.63 40.16 0.88
CA VAL A 342 14.76 39.47 0.22
C VAL A 342 16.09 39.80 0.88
N SER A 343 16.35 41.08 1.14
CA SER A 343 17.59 41.51 1.81
C SER A 343 17.71 40.94 3.22
N ALA A 344 16.61 40.87 3.97
CA ALA A 344 16.58 40.30 5.31
C ALA A 344 16.85 38.79 5.28
N LEU A 345 16.23 38.04 4.36
CA LEU A 345 16.50 36.61 4.19
C LEU A 345 18.00 36.35 3.88
N LEU A 346 18.56 37.06 2.90
CA LEU A 346 19.96 36.92 2.51
C LEU A 346 20.93 37.31 3.65
N ALA A 347 20.61 38.35 4.42
CA ALA A 347 21.42 38.77 5.57
C ALA A 347 21.49 37.70 6.68
N PHE A 348 20.47 36.84 6.77
CA PHE A 348 20.42 35.70 7.69
C PHE A 348 20.86 34.37 7.05
N GLY A 349 21.52 34.42 5.89
CA GLY A 349 22.13 33.25 5.26
C GLY A 349 21.16 32.36 4.48
N TYR A 350 20.01 32.88 4.06
CA TYR A 350 19.12 32.18 3.12
C TYR A 350 19.86 31.88 1.81
N THR A 351 19.66 30.67 1.30
CA THR A 351 20.11 30.24 -0.04
C THR A 351 19.03 29.36 -0.66
N ALA A 352 18.98 29.31 -1.99
CA ALA A 352 18.05 28.43 -2.70
C ALA A 352 18.28 26.94 -2.36
N GLU A 353 19.53 26.55 -2.09
CA GLU A 353 19.89 25.19 -1.70
C GLU A 353 19.41 24.85 -0.28
N ALA A 354 19.56 25.78 0.68
CA ALA A 354 19.03 25.61 2.04
C ALA A 354 17.51 25.53 2.03
N ASP A 355 16.86 26.33 1.20
CA ASP A 355 15.41 26.30 1.04
C ASP A 355 14.92 25.03 0.35
N SER A 356 15.62 24.57 -0.69
CA SER A 356 15.36 23.27 -1.32
C SER A 356 15.44 22.12 -0.30
N THR A 357 16.41 22.20 0.61
CA THR A 357 16.53 21.26 1.73
C THR A 357 15.33 21.34 2.66
N CYS A 358 14.88 22.55 3.02
CA CYS A 358 13.68 22.77 3.82
C CYS A 358 12.44 22.11 3.19
N GLN A 359 12.23 22.32 1.88
CA GLN A 359 11.08 21.77 1.14
C GLN A 359 11.01 20.23 1.22
N GLN A 360 12.16 19.55 1.20
CA GLN A 360 12.22 18.10 1.39
C GLN A 360 11.96 17.71 2.85
N GLN A 361 12.58 18.42 3.80
CA GLN A 361 12.43 18.15 5.23
C GLN A 361 10.99 18.32 5.72
N GLU A 362 10.25 19.31 5.22
CA GLU A 362 8.87 19.52 5.64
C GLU A 362 7.92 18.41 5.15
N VAL A 363 8.20 17.83 3.98
CA VAL A 363 7.53 16.62 3.51
C VAL A 363 7.89 15.42 4.40
N ASP A 364 9.16 15.27 4.76
CA ASP A 364 9.64 14.17 5.59
C ASP A 364 9.10 14.23 7.02
N ALA A 365 8.95 15.42 7.58
CA ALA A 365 8.31 15.64 8.88
C ALA A 365 6.87 15.11 8.93
N HIS A 366 6.20 14.96 7.78
CA HIS A 366 4.85 14.41 7.66
C HIS A 366 4.80 12.89 7.44
N GLN A 367 5.94 12.19 7.38
CA GLN A 367 5.97 10.72 7.33
C GLN A 367 5.34 10.08 8.59
N VAL A 368 5.34 10.79 9.72
CA VAL A 368 4.72 10.36 10.99
C VAL A 368 3.21 10.22 10.94
N TRP A 369 2.52 10.85 9.97
CA TRP A 369 1.09 10.68 9.73
C TRP A 369 0.84 9.41 8.91
N ALA A 370 0.77 8.26 9.56
CA ALA A 370 0.64 6.95 8.90
C ALA A 370 -0.69 6.78 8.14
N HIS A 371 -1.75 7.45 8.58
CA HIS A 371 -3.11 7.29 8.05
C HIS A 371 -3.62 8.54 7.34
N THR A 372 -3.39 9.72 7.93
CA THR A 372 -3.92 11.00 7.47
C THR A 372 -3.14 11.50 6.27
N ARG A 373 -3.86 12.09 5.31
CA ARG A 373 -3.25 12.67 4.11
C ARG A 373 -2.63 14.02 4.45
N SER A 374 -1.49 14.33 3.83
CA SER A 374 -0.78 15.60 4.00
C SER A 374 -0.80 16.38 2.69
N GLY A 375 -1.40 17.57 2.70
CA GLY A 375 -1.44 18.47 1.56
C GLY A 375 -0.24 19.41 1.52
N LEU A 376 0.37 19.55 0.35
CA LEU A 376 1.40 20.53 0.07
C LEU A 376 0.89 21.51 -0.98
N ALA A 377 0.83 22.79 -0.63
CA ALA A 377 0.36 23.83 -1.54
C ALA A 377 1.50 24.30 -2.46
N PHE A 378 1.41 23.93 -3.72
CA PHE A 378 2.35 24.31 -4.77
C PHE A 378 1.98 25.65 -5.38
N ASN A 379 3.02 26.44 -5.63
CA ASN A 379 3.02 27.63 -6.46
C ASN A 379 4.27 27.57 -7.33
N PRO A 380 4.34 28.36 -8.41
CA PRO A 380 5.60 28.65 -9.07
C PRO A 380 6.69 29.06 -8.06
N TYR A 381 7.74 28.24 -7.91
CA TYR A 381 8.75 28.45 -6.87
C TYR A 381 9.46 29.77 -7.09
N GLN A 382 9.53 30.60 -6.05
CA GLN A 382 10.24 31.88 -6.09
C GLN A 382 11.71 31.68 -5.72
N HIS A 383 12.55 31.49 -6.73
CA HIS A 383 14.00 31.40 -6.57
C HIS A 383 14.59 32.79 -6.29
N ILE A 384 15.37 32.91 -5.22
CA ILE A 384 16.10 34.15 -4.87
C ILE A 384 17.60 33.90 -5.07
N TYR A 385 18.24 34.74 -5.86
CA TYR A 385 19.68 34.69 -6.13
C TYR A 385 20.49 35.45 -5.06
N PRO A 386 21.79 35.14 -4.90
CA PRO A 386 22.65 35.83 -3.92
C PRO A 386 22.78 37.35 -4.12
N ASP A 387 22.48 37.85 -5.32
CA ASP A 387 22.48 39.29 -5.63
C ASP A 387 21.16 39.99 -5.28
N GLY A 388 20.18 39.25 -4.74
CA GLY A 388 18.84 39.75 -4.39
C GLY A 388 17.85 39.79 -5.56
N SER A 389 18.25 39.39 -6.77
CA SER A 389 17.31 39.18 -7.86
C SER A 389 16.50 37.90 -7.65
N SER A 390 15.37 37.77 -8.35
CA SER A 390 14.50 36.59 -8.25
C SER A 390 13.92 36.16 -9.58
N SER A 391 13.58 34.88 -9.67
CA SER A 391 12.90 34.28 -10.81
C SER A 391 11.95 33.18 -10.37
N THR A 392 11.18 32.66 -11.32
CA THR A 392 10.38 31.45 -11.13
C THR A 392 11.18 30.21 -11.55
N ASP A 393 11.07 29.11 -10.79
CA ASP A 393 11.66 27.80 -11.11
C ASP A 393 10.60 26.70 -11.11
N GLU A 394 9.93 26.51 -12.25
CA GLU A 394 8.94 25.45 -12.43
C GLU A 394 9.52 24.03 -12.34
N PRO A 395 10.70 23.72 -12.91
CA PRO A 395 11.32 22.41 -12.73
C PRO A 395 11.50 22.02 -11.26
N PHE A 396 11.85 22.97 -10.40
CA PHE A 396 11.92 22.71 -8.95
C PHE A 396 10.53 22.40 -8.37
N THR A 397 9.50 23.20 -8.70
CA THR A 397 8.11 22.95 -8.27
C THR A 397 7.64 21.54 -8.69
N GLU A 398 7.87 21.11 -9.93
CA GLU A 398 7.54 19.76 -10.41
C GLU A 398 8.34 18.67 -9.68
N SER A 399 9.64 18.91 -9.43
CA SER A 399 10.47 17.96 -8.69
C SER A 399 9.94 17.70 -7.28
N MET A 400 9.39 18.72 -6.62
CA MET A 400 8.80 18.60 -5.29
C MET A 400 7.45 17.87 -5.29
N MET A 401 6.67 17.96 -6.37
CA MET A 401 5.48 17.09 -6.53
C MET A 401 5.89 15.63 -6.58
N THR A 402 6.94 15.32 -7.34
CA THR A 402 7.50 13.97 -7.45
C THR A 402 8.05 13.50 -6.10
N TYR A 403 8.80 14.35 -5.39
CA TYR A 403 9.34 14.04 -4.06
C TYR A 403 8.23 13.73 -3.05
N CYS A 404 7.19 14.57 -2.99
CA CYS A 404 6.06 14.37 -2.10
C CYS A 404 5.35 13.02 -2.38
N ARG A 405 5.18 12.67 -3.66
CA ARG A 405 4.63 11.37 -4.08
C ARG A 405 5.56 10.21 -3.74
N SER A 406 6.88 10.34 -3.88
CA SER A 406 7.80 9.26 -3.50
C SER A 406 7.85 9.03 -1.99
N SER A 407 7.79 10.10 -1.19
CA SER A 407 7.93 10.00 0.27
C SER A 407 6.63 9.59 0.97
N LEU A 408 5.48 10.11 0.50
CA LEU A 408 4.19 9.89 1.16
C LEU A 408 3.22 9.02 0.34
N GLY A 409 3.57 8.66 -0.90
CA GLY A 409 2.68 7.93 -1.79
C GLY A 409 1.40 8.73 -2.09
N LEU A 410 0.25 8.05 -2.02
CA LEU A 410 -1.04 8.71 -2.14
C LEU A 410 -1.43 9.53 -0.90
N ARG A 411 -0.70 9.45 0.22
CA ARG A 411 -0.94 10.36 1.37
C ARG A 411 -0.61 11.81 1.02
N CYS A 412 0.32 12.07 0.09
CA CYS A 412 0.54 13.41 -0.44
C CYS A 412 -0.72 13.90 -1.18
N VAL A 413 -1.23 15.09 -0.88
CA VAL A 413 -2.27 15.75 -1.68
C VAL A 413 -1.61 16.94 -2.38
N LEU A 414 -1.59 16.93 -3.71
CA LEU A 414 -1.04 18.05 -4.46
C LEU A 414 -2.07 19.19 -4.39
N ALA A 415 -1.74 20.25 -3.66
CA ALA A 415 -2.63 21.36 -3.43
C ALA A 415 -2.18 22.64 -4.16
N ASN A 416 -3.09 23.57 -4.40
CA ASN A 416 -2.76 24.94 -4.80
C ASN A 416 -3.77 25.92 -4.18
N ASN A 417 -3.29 27.03 -3.63
CA ASN A 417 -4.13 27.97 -2.89
C ASN A 417 -4.53 29.23 -3.67
N SER A 418 -4.45 29.17 -5.00
CA SER A 418 -4.56 30.34 -5.88
C SER A 418 -5.47 30.10 -7.10
N ILE A 419 -6.46 29.19 -7.04
CA ILE A 419 -7.32 28.95 -8.20
C ILE A 419 -8.17 30.19 -8.53
N ARG A 420 -8.21 30.57 -9.81
CA ARG A 420 -8.93 31.71 -10.35
C ARG A 420 -9.39 31.41 -11.77
N SER A 421 -10.42 32.11 -12.22
CA SER A 421 -10.96 32.01 -13.60
C SER A 421 -10.03 32.62 -14.64
N THR A 422 -9.21 33.59 -14.23
CA THR A 422 -8.27 34.28 -15.13
C THR A 422 -6.95 33.50 -15.24
N PRO A 423 -6.39 33.35 -16.47
CA PRO A 423 -5.08 32.72 -16.65
C PRO A 423 -3.98 33.44 -15.84
N GLN A 424 -3.10 32.66 -15.23
CA GLN A 424 -2.08 33.14 -14.28
C GLN A 424 -0.68 33.24 -14.90
N GLY A 425 -0.57 33.05 -16.22
CA GLY A 425 0.69 32.96 -16.95
C GLY A 425 1.19 31.53 -17.14
N PRO A 426 2.23 31.36 -17.98
CA PRO A 426 2.72 30.05 -18.42
C PRO A 426 3.22 29.17 -17.26
N SER A 427 3.89 29.75 -16.26
CA SER A 427 4.41 28.98 -15.12
C SER A 427 3.31 28.24 -14.36
N TYR A 428 2.17 28.90 -14.07
CA TYR A 428 1.03 28.22 -13.47
C TYR A 428 0.41 27.15 -14.39
N THR A 429 0.42 27.36 -15.71
CA THR A 429 -0.03 26.35 -16.67
C THR A 429 0.86 25.11 -16.60
N ASP A 430 2.18 25.29 -16.58
CA ASP A 430 3.15 24.20 -16.46
C ASP A 430 3.00 23.46 -15.13
N MET A 431 2.86 24.19 -14.02
CA MET A 431 2.55 23.63 -12.71
C MET A 431 1.28 22.76 -12.71
N TYR A 432 0.17 23.27 -13.26
CA TYR A 432 -1.09 22.51 -13.30
C TYR A 432 -0.99 21.26 -14.21
N ASN A 433 -0.25 21.35 -15.31
CA ASN A 433 0.04 20.19 -16.16
C ASN A 433 0.85 19.14 -15.39
N ALA A 434 1.86 19.56 -14.62
CA ALA A 434 2.65 18.67 -13.77
C ALA A 434 1.80 18.03 -12.65
N MET A 435 0.89 18.78 -12.03
CA MET A 435 -0.07 18.24 -11.06
C MET A 435 -0.94 17.15 -11.68
N GLN A 436 -1.49 17.40 -12.88
CA GLN A 436 -2.30 16.41 -13.61
C GLN A 436 -1.50 15.16 -13.99
N ALA A 437 -0.25 15.34 -14.43
CA ALA A 437 0.65 14.23 -14.76
C ALA A 437 0.98 13.36 -13.54
N ASN A 438 1.12 13.96 -12.36
CA ASN A 438 1.32 13.24 -11.09
C ASN A 438 0.03 12.65 -10.50
N GLY A 439 -1.14 13.00 -11.04
CA GLY A 439 -2.44 12.42 -10.72
C GLY A 439 -3.01 12.79 -9.34
N ARG A 440 -4.23 12.28 -9.10
CA ARG A 440 -5.01 12.45 -7.86
C ARG A 440 -4.36 11.71 -6.67
N PRO A 441 -4.58 12.13 -5.41
CA PRO A 441 -5.48 13.21 -4.97
C PRO A 441 -4.92 14.62 -5.17
N MET A 442 -5.82 15.55 -5.53
CA MET A 442 -5.55 16.99 -5.69
C MET A 442 -6.57 17.83 -4.94
N ALA A 443 -6.15 18.96 -4.37
CA ALA A 443 -7.04 19.89 -3.66
C ALA A 443 -6.76 21.33 -4.08
N PHE A 444 -7.77 22.19 -4.05
CA PHE A 444 -7.58 23.59 -4.43
C PHE A 444 -8.21 24.51 -3.39
N GLN A 445 -7.66 25.71 -3.24
CA GLN A 445 -8.33 26.82 -2.56
C GLN A 445 -8.50 27.95 -3.56
N THR A 446 -9.69 28.55 -3.57
CA THR A 446 -9.95 29.73 -4.37
C THR A 446 -9.06 30.89 -3.95
N ALA A 447 -8.69 31.73 -4.91
CA ALA A 447 -8.07 33.01 -4.62
C ALA A 447 -8.98 33.88 -3.73
N ALA A 448 -8.45 35.02 -3.27
CA ALA A 448 -9.28 35.99 -2.56
C ALA A 448 -10.43 36.52 -3.44
N PRO A 449 -11.56 36.99 -2.87
CA PRO A 449 -12.75 37.39 -3.64
C PRO A 449 -12.46 38.46 -4.70
N ASP A 450 -11.50 39.34 -4.45
CA ASP A 450 -11.03 40.38 -5.37
C ASP A 450 -10.14 39.86 -6.52
N ARG A 451 -9.66 38.60 -6.42
CA ARG A 451 -8.73 37.98 -7.38
C ARG A 451 -9.26 36.72 -8.07
N ILE A 452 -10.34 36.12 -7.57
CA ILE A 452 -10.91 34.87 -8.12
C ILE A 452 -11.52 35.05 -9.53
N GLY A 453 -12.00 36.25 -9.85
CA GLY A 453 -12.76 36.55 -11.06
C GLY A 453 -14.16 35.91 -11.01
N ASP A 454 -14.60 35.26 -12.09
CA ASP A 454 -15.84 34.49 -12.08
C ASP A 454 -15.67 33.22 -11.22
N TRP A 455 -16.38 33.15 -10.10
CA TRP A 455 -16.24 32.06 -9.14
C TRP A 455 -16.63 30.71 -9.76
N TYR A 456 -17.68 30.66 -10.59
CA TYR A 456 -18.17 29.41 -11.16
C TYR A 456 -17.19 28.83 -12.18
N GLN A 457 -16.59 29.68 -13.01
CA GLN A 457 -15.51 29.29 -13.91
C GLN A 457 -14.27 28.84 -13.16
N ALA A 458 -13.90 29.52 -12.06
CA ALA A 458 -12.75 29.13 -11.24
C ALA A 458 -12.95 27.74 -10.61
N LEU A 459 -14.13 27.46 -10.05
CA LEU A 459 -14.47 26.14 -9.49
C LEU A 459 -14.54 25.06 -10.58
N SER A 460 -15.15 25.37 -11.71
CA SER A 460 -15.22 24.46 -12.87
C SER A 460 -13.83 24.12 -13.38
N PHE A 461 -12.91 25.09 -13.40
CA PHE A 461 -11.53 24.87 -13.78
C PHE A 461 -10.80 23.93 -12.81
N ALA A 462 -10.96 24.11 -11.49
CA ALA A 462 -10.43 23.18 -10.50
C ALA A 462 -10.99 21.75 -10.68
N VAL A 463 -12.29 21.60 -10.97
CA VAL A 463 -12.90 20.29 -11.26
C VAL A 463 -12.28 19.66 -12.50
N GLN A 464 -12.07 20.43 -13.58
CA GLN A 464 -11.42 19.96 -14.81
C GLN A 464 -9.95 19.55 -14.58
N LEU A 465 -9.25 20.24 -13.68
CA LEU A 465 -7.92 19.85 -13.26
C LEU A 465 -7.92 18.50 -12.52
N GLY A 466 -9.05 18.08 -11.96
CA GLY A 466 -9.21 16.80 -11.25
C GLY A 466 -9.29 16.96 -9.72
N ALA A 467 -9.73 18.12 -9.24
CA ALA A 467 -9.93 18.38 -7.81
C ALA A 467 -10.71 17.26 -7.11
N ASN A 468 -10.29 16.94 -5.90
CA ASN A 468 -11.08 16.16 -4.95
C ASN A 468 -11.87 17.09 -4.04
N SER A 469 -11.21 18.14 -3.52
CA SER A 469 -11.84 19.16 -2.69
C SER A 469 -11.50 20.57 -3.14
N ILE A 470 -12.40 21.50 -2.87
CA ILE A 470 -12.17 22.93 -3.08
C ILE A 470 -12.53 23.72 -1.83
N GLU A 471 -11.58 24.50 -1.33
CA GLU A 471 -11.79 25.48 -0.28
C GLU A 471 -12.32 26.79 -0.85
N LEU A 472 -13.47 27.23 -0.34
CA LEU A 472 -14.17 28.43 -0.75
C LEU A 472 -13.83 29.62 0.15
N ALA A 473 -13.84 30.81 -0.45
CA ALA A 473 -13.79 32.06 0.27
C ALA A 473 -15.16 32.40 0.91
N ARG A 474 -15.19 33.16 2.02
CA ARG A 474 -16.41 33.41 2.82
C ARG A 474 -17.55 34.13 2.10
N ASP A 475 -17.32 34.66 0.90
CA ASP A 475 -18.35 35.22 0.02
C ASP A 475 -19.19 34.14 -0.68
N TYR A 476 -18.85 32.85 -0.55
CA TYR A 476 -19.61 31.76 -1.15
C TYR A 476 -21.12 31.73 -0.83
N PRO A 477 -21.64 32.26 0.30
CA PRO A 477 -23.10 32.34 0.50
C PRO A 477 -23.80 33.26 -0.51
N THR A 478 -23.06 34.06 -1.27
CA THR A 478 -23.59 34.88 -2.39
C THR A 478 -23.62 34.13 -3.72
N TYR A 479 -23.03 32.94 -3.80
CA TYR A 479 -22.98 32.14 -5.02
C TYR A 479 -24.34 31.52 -5.31
N ASP A 480 -24.62 31.24 -6.59
CA ASP A 480 -25.86 30.57 -6.96
C ASP A 480 -25.85 29.14 -6.37
N PRO A 481 -26.83 28.78 -5.53
CA PRO A 481 -26.81 27.52 -4.79
C PRO A 481 -26.97 26.29 -5.72
N THR A 482 -27.62 26.46 -6.88
CA THR A 482 -27.81 25.35 -7.83
C THR A 482 -26.50 25.04 -8.55
N GLN A 483 -25.78 26.08 -8.97
CA GLN A 483 -24.45 25.95 -9.56
C GLN A 483 -23.42 25.42 -8.56
N LEU A 484 -23.47 25.90 -7.31
CA LEU A 484 -22.57 25.43 -6.26
C LEU A 484 -22.80 23.94 -5.95
N GLU A 485 -24.05 23.50 -5.84
CA GLU A 485 -24.39 22.09 -5.67
C GLU A 485 -23.95 21.24 -6.88
N SER A 486 -24.05 21.78 -8.10
CA SER A 486 -23.53 21.10 -9.30
C SER A 486 -22.01 20.87 -9.24
N ILE A 487 -21.23 21.84 -8.76
CA ILE A 487 -19.79 21.66 -8.52
C ILE A 487 -19.56 20.62 -7.43
N ARG A 488 -20.29 20.72 -6.32
CA ARG A 488 -20.16 19.81 -5.19
C ARG A 488 -20.38 18.35 -5.60
N GLN A 489 -21.42 18.06 -6.37
CA GLN A 489 -21.70 16.69 -6.84
C GLN A 489 -20.59 16.13 -7.74
N GLN A 490 -19.96 16.98 -8.57
CA GLN A 490 -18.81 16.55 -9.39
C GLN A 490 -17.61 16.17 -8.52
N LEU A 491 -17.35 16.89 -7.43
CA LEU A 491 -16.28 16.57 -6.48
C LEU A 491 -16.54 15.29 -5.68
N LEU A 492 -17.82 15.00 -5.38
CA LEU A 492 -18.23 13.81 -4.63
C LEU A 492 -18.19 12.52 -5.46
N SER A 493 -18.42 12.61 -6.77
CA SER A 493 -18.22 11.50 -7.72
C SER A 493 -16.77 11.00 -7.74
#